data_AF-A0AA91IMI1-F1
#
_entry.id   AF-A0AA91IMI1-F1
#
_cell.length_a   1.000
_cell.length_b   1.000
_cell.length_c   1.000
_cell.angle_alpha   90.00
_cell.angle_beta   90.00
_cell.angle_gamma   90.00
#
_symmetry.space_group_name_H-M   'P 1'
#
loop_
_entity.id
_entity.type
_entity.pdbx_description
1 polymer ?
#
loop_
_entity_poly.entity_id
_entity_poly.type
_entity_poly.pdbx_seq_one_letter_code
_entity_poly.pdbx_strand_id
1 'polypeptide(L)' 'MGRDYDAVPGVMRIEFQRHAIFYTVRDTDILIARILHQQMNHKRHLL' A
#
# COMPACT_ATOMS: atom_id res chain seq x y z
N MET A 1 3.00 3.71 12.06
CA MET A 1 3.30 2.36 11.54
C MET A 1 2.28 2.00 10.46
N GLY A 2 2.59 1.08 9.54
CA GLY A 2 1.66 0.66 8.47
C GLY A 2 0.46 -0.12 9.01
N ARG A 3 -0.66 -0.11 8.28
CA ARG A 3 -1.92 -0.76 8.64
C ARG A 3 -2.40 -1.69 7.53
N ASP A 4 -3.19 -2.69 7.87
CA ASP A 4 -3.85 -3.53 6.86
C ASP A 4 -4.67 -2.69 5.89
N TYR A 5 -4.69 -3.12 4.62
CA TYR A 5 -5.50 -2.53 3.59
C TYR A 5 -6.64 -3.48 3.23
N ASP A 6 -7.78 -3.31 3.91
CA ASP A 6 -8.94 -4.23 3.87
C ASP A 6 -9.45 -4.62 2.47
N ALA A 7 -9.19 -3.78 1.45
CA ALA A 7 -9.61 -4.07 0.09
C ALA A 7 -8.77 -5.15 -0.62
N VAL A 8 -7.53 -5.40 -0.16
CA VAL A 8 -6.64 -6.43 -0.72
C VAL A 8 -5.96 -7.19 0.44
N PRO A 9 -6.38 -8.43 0.72
CA PRO A 9 -5.79 -9.24 1.80
C PRO A 9 -4.27 -9.37 1.67
N GLY A 10 -3.56 -9.24 2.79
CA GLY A 10 -2.09 -9.35 2.83
C GLY A 10 -1.35 -8.13 2.28
N VAL A 11 -2.06 -7.05 1.93
CA VAL A 11 -1.45 -5.76 1.59
C VAL A 11 -1.57 -4.82 2.77
N MET A 12 -0.44 -4.22 3.10
CA MET A 12 -0.31 -3.13 4.06
C MET A 12 -0.32 -1.79 3.32
N ARG A 13 -0.83 -0.77 3.99
CA ARG A 13 -0.79 0.62 3.56
C ARG A 13 -0.10 1.50 4.60
N ILE A 14 0.78 2.37 4.14
CA ILE A 14 1.34 3.45 4.95
C ILE A 14 1.25 4.78 4.20
N GLU A 15 0.87 5.84 4.91
CA GLU A 15 0.95 7.20 4.41
C GLU A 15 2.33 7.77 4.68
N PHE A 16 2.97 8.32 3.65
CA PHE A 16 4.24 8.99 3.75
C PHE A 16 4.25 10.25 2.90
N GLN A 17 4.35 11.41 3.55
CA GLN A 17 4.20 12.72 2.91
C GLN A 17 2.90 12.78 2.09
N ARG A 18 3.00 13.01 0.78
CA ARG A 18 1.86 13.11 -0.17
C ARG A 18 1.52 11.79 -0.87
N HIS A 19 2.09 10.68 -0.40
CA HIS A 19 1.93 9.38 -1.03
C HIS A 19 1.37 8.33 -0.08
N ALA A 20 0.57 7.43 -0.65
CA ALA A 20 0.19 6.16 -0.04
C ALA A 20 1.07 5.06 -0.65
N ILE A 21 1.75 4.31 0.20
CA ILE A 21 2.60 3.17 -0.18
C ILE A 21 1.86 1.90 0.18
N PHE A 22 1.74 1.00 -0.80
CA PHE A 22 1.11 -0.31 -0.68
C PHE A 22 2.18 -1.38 -0.80
N TYR A 23 2.25 -2.26 0.19
CA TYR A 23 3.32 -3.24 0.29
C TYR A 23 2.87 -4.53 0.95
N THR A 24 3.59 -5.62 0.74
CA THR A 24 3.40 -6.89 1.45
C THR A 24 4.68 -7.23 2.19
N VAL A 25 4.55 -7.72 3.42
CA VAL A 25 5.66 -8.27 4.19
C VAL A 25 5.80 -9.74 3.85
N ARG A 26 7.01 -10.18 3.53
CA ARG A 26 7.37 -11.57 3.26
C ARG A 26 8.44 -12.01 4.27
N ASP A 27 8.77 -13.30 4.28
CA ASP A 27 9.71 -13.86 5.26
C ASP A 27 11.09 -13.18 5.24
N THR A 28 11.55 -12.72 4.07
CA THR A 28 12.89 -12.17 3.87
C THR A 28 12.92 -10.71 3.44
N ASP A 29 11.78 -10.16 3.02
CA ASP A 29 11.74 -8.84 2.41
C ASP A 29 10.37 -8.16 2.49
N ILE A 30 10.33 -6.94 1.94
CA ILE A 30 9.11 -6.19 1.70
C ILE A 30 8.97 -5.97 0.20
N LEU A 31 7.86 -6.44 -0.38
CA LEU A 31 7.49 -6.10 -1.75
C LEU A 31 6.70 -4.79 -1.73
N ILE A 32 7.22 -3.75 -2.37
CA ILE A 32 6.44 -2.56 -2.69
C ILE A 32 5.59 -2.83 -3.92
N ALA A 33 4.27 -2.96 -3.74
CA ALA A 33 3.33 -3.20 -4.83
C ALA A 33 3.06 -1.91 -5.63
N ARG A 34 2.81 -0.79 -4.92
CA ARG A 34 2.55 0.53 -5.53
C ARG A 34 2.90 1.68 -4.60
N ILE A 35 3.21 2.81 -5.22
CA ILE A 35 3.25 4.12 -4.58
C ILE A 35 2.32 5.02 -5.38
N LEU A 36 1.32 5.61 -4.72
CA LEU A 36 0.33 6.49 -5.34
C LEU A 36 0.34 7.84 -4.64
N HIS A 37 0.12 8.92 -5.38
CA HIS A 37 -0.18 10.21 -4.75
C HIS A 37 -1.54 10.12 -4.04
N GLN A 38 -1.70 10.71 -2.85
CA GLN A 38 -2.91 10.59 -2.01
C GLN A 38 -4.20 11.10 -2.67
N GLN A 39 -4.08 11.97 -3.67
CA GLN A 39 -5.22 12.46 -4.45
C GLN A 39 -5.69 11.47 -5.53
N MET A 40 -4.93 10.40 -5.79
CA MET A 40 -5.32 9.36 -6.73
C MET A 40 -6.29 8.38 -6.08
N ASN A 41 -7.28 7.93 -6.85
CA ASN A 41 -8.23 6.91 -6.38
C ASN A 41 -7.53 5.55 -6.33
N HIS A 42 -6.97 5.22 -5.16
CA HIS A 42 -6.19 3.99 -4.98
C HIS A 42 -7.00 2.70 -5.25
N LYS A 43 -8.34 2.70 -5.09
CA LYS A 43 -9.16 1.53 -5.44
C LYS A 43 -9.11 1.20 -6.93
N ARG A 44 -8.90 2.20 -7.80
CA ARG A 44 -8.79 2.00 -9.26
C ARG A 44 -7.41 1.53 -9.72
N HIS A 45 -6.39 1.68 -8.87
CA HIS A 45 -4.99 1.45 -9.25
C HIS A 45 -4.34 0.26 -8.54
N LEU A 46 -5.05 -0.36 -7.60
CA LEU A 46 -4.58 -1.49 -6.79
C LEU A 46 -5.45 -2.75 -6.90
N LEU A 47 -6.66 -2.63 -7.45
CA LEU A 47 -7.56 -3.75 -7.77
C LEU A 47 -7.34 -4.20 -9.22
#